data_AF-A0A535HLV0-F1
#
_entry.id   AF-A0A535HLV0-F1
#
_cell.length_a   1.000
_cell.length_b   1.000
_cell.length_c   1.000
_cell.angle_alpha   90.00
_cell.angle_beta   90.00
_cell.angle_gamma   90.00
#
_symmetry.space_group_name_H-M   'P 1'
#
loop_
_entity.id
_entity.type
_entity.pdbx_description
1 polymer ?
#
loop_
_entity_poly.entity_id
_entity_poly.type
_entity_poly.pdbx_seq_one_letter_code
_entity_poly.pdbx_strand_id
1 'polypeptide(L)'
;MSATLLGTTTTLADTGPLPSSGGAEQASLLTATVPGTLTADVLHATTVGIGSRSSSEASLADLSLNAAGNSVTADFLMSRATAMCSSGQASASGSSEIAALAVNGQSVVVSTAPNQHIALPGGGNIAINEQQISQNGNSASVTVNALHVVIPGVADIVVASAHSDISCQGQSGCTSANDFVTGGGWITGTPSSARANFGVGGGTKNGSLWGHLVYIDHGPGGPTVKGTGVTAYSATNATTRHIEGTAEVNGKGGFTYSIDVADYGEPGVNNDTFALKLSNGYSASGPLQGGNIEIHKPCA
;
A
#
# COMPACT_ATOMS: atom_id res chain seq x y z
N MET A 1 -9.17 -0.52 -2.50
CA MET A 1 -9.88 0.77 -2.76
C MET A 1 -11.29 0.45 -3.26
N SER A 2 -12.30 1.25 -2.91
CA SER A 2 -13.66 1.06 -3.43
C SER A 2 -14.35 2.40 -3.70
N ALA A 3 -15.22 2.41 -4.70
CA ALA A 3 -16.03 3.57 -5.05
C ALA A 3 -17.47 3.14 -5.29
N THR A 4 -18.39 3.66 -4.50
CA THR A 4 -19.83 3.49 -4.66
C THR A 4 -20.43 4.78 -5.20
N LEU A 5 -21.04 4.70 -6.37
CA LEU A 5 -21.68 5.83 -7.06
C LEU A 5 -23.12 5.47 -7.37
N LEU A 6 -24.06 6.27 -6.89
CA LEU A 6 -25.50 6.07 -7.12
C LEU A 6 -25.94 4.61 -6.84
N GLY A 7 -25.36 3.99 -5.81
CA GLY A 7 -25.66 2.61 -5.39
C GLY A 7 -24.88 1.50 -6.11
N THR A 8 -24.00 1.82 -7.06
CA THR A 8 -23.14 0.84 -7.75
C THR A 8 -21.72 0.89 -7.20
N THR A 9 -21.22 -0.23 -6.69
CA THR A 9 -19.86 -0.33 -6.11
C THR A 9 -18.87 -0.94 -7.09
N THR A 10 -17.72 -0.29 -7.26
CA THR A 10 -16.54 -0.82 -7.94
C THR A 10 -15.41 -0.99 -6.93
N THR A 11 -14.84 -2.19 -6.85
CA THR A 11 -13.65 -2.47 -6.02
C THR A 11 -12.41 -2.55 -6.89
N LEU A 12 -11.34 -1.90 -6.44
CA LEU A 12 -10.06 -1.79 -7.14
C LEU A 12 -8.94 -2.24 -6.20
N ALA A 13 -8.14 -3.23 -6.66
CA ALA A 13 -7.00 -3.80 -5.94
C ALA A 13 -7.30 -4.13 -4.46
N ASP A 14 -8.04 -5.22 -4.26
CA ASP A 14 -8.42 -5.74 -2.94
C ASP A 14 -7.77 -7.12 -2.74
N THR A 15 -7.10 -7.31 -1.61
CA THR A 15 -6.47 -8.58 -1.24
C THR A 15 -7.49 -9.64 -0.83
N GLY A 16 -8.68 -9.22 -0.40
CA GLY A 16 -9.58 -10.06 0.37
C GLY A 16 -9.03 -10.42 1.76
N PRO A 17 -9.77 -11.22 2.54
CA PRO A 17 -9.36 -11.63 3.88
C PRO A 17 -8.30 -12.74 3.84
N LEU A 18 -7.45 -12.77 4.87
CA LEU A 18 -6.60 -13.92 5.13
C LEU A 18 -7.38 -15.09 5.77
N PRO A 19 -6.92 -16.34 5.56
CA PRO A 19 -7.32 -17.45 6.43
C PRO A 19 -6.92 -17.19 7.89
N SER A 20 -7.61 -17.82 8.84
CA SER A 20 -7.29 -17.71 10.27
C SER A 20 -5.91 -18.23 10.67
N SER A 21 -5.26 -19.02 9.81
CA SER A 21 -3.88 -19.45 9.96
C SER A 21 -2.84 -18.39 9.62
N GLY A 22 -3.26 -17.21 9.15
CA GLY A 22 -2.40 -16.21 8.55
C GLY A 22 -2.01 -16.57 7.12
N GLY A 23 -0.94 -15.96 6.63
CA GLY A 23 -0.46 -16.01 5.26
C GLY A 23 -0.18 -14.61 4.72
N ALA A 24 -0.09 -14.50 3.40
CA ALA A 24 0.10 -13.23 2.71
C ALA A 24 -0.77 -13.17 1.45
N GLU A 25 -1.55 -12.11 1.28
CA GLU A 25 -2.30 -11.81 0.04
C GLU A 25 -1.90 -10.45 -0.50
N GLN A 26 -1.97 -10.30 -1.82
CA GLN A 26 -1.64 -9.05 -2.51
C GLN A 26 -2.62 -8.76 -3.63
N ALA A 27 -2.77 -7.49 -3.93
CA ALA A 27 -3.41 -7.01 -5.14
C ALA A 27 -2.67 -5.77 -5.64
N SER A 28 -2.54 -5.64 -6.96
CA SER A 28 -1.92 -4.46 -7.56
C SER A 28 -2.49 -4.15 -8.94
N LEU A 29 -2.42 -2.88 -9.31
CA LEU A 29 -2.84 -2.38 -10.62
C LEU A 29 -1.97 -1.19 -11.01
N LEU A 30 -1.49 -1.15 -12.26
CA LEU A 30 -0.69 -0.02 -12.74
C LEU A 30 -1.49 1.27 -12.80
N THR A 31 -2.72 1.20 -13.32
CA THR A 31 -3.61 2.35 -13.46
C THR A 31 -5.05 1.91 -13.24
N ALA A 32 -5.78 2.63 -12.41
CA ALA A 32 -7.19 2.43 -12.15
C ALA A 32 -8.02 3.54 -12.80
N THR A 33 -9.21 3.19 -13.28
CA THR A 33 -10.19 4.17 -13.76
C THR A 33 -11.60 3.73 -13.41
N VAL A 34 -12.34 4.60 -12.74
CA VAL A 34 -13.81 4.55 -12.65
C VAL A 34 -14.34 5.67 -13.54
N PRO A 35 -14.95 5.34 -14.70
CA PRO A 35 -15.33 6.34 -15.69
C PRO A 35 -16.11 7.51 -15.11
N GLY A 36 -15.63 8.73 -15.35
CA GLY A 36 -16.27 9.97 -14.89
C GLY A 36 -16.12 10.27 -13.40
N THR A 37 -15.40 9.44 -12.63
CA THR A 37 -15.23 9.65 -11.19
C THR A 37 -13.80 9.63 -10.75
N LEU A 38 -13.00 8.64 -11.18
CA LEU A 38 -11.72 8.40 -10.54
C LEU A 38 -10.66 7.91 -11.51
N THR A 39 -9.46 8.44 -11.37
CA THR A 39 -8.22 7.82 -11.85
C THR A 39 -7.19 7.78 -10.72
N ALA A 40 -6.33 6.78 -10.75
CA ALA A 40 -5.20 6.63 -9.85
C ALA A 40 -4.16 5.71 -10.49
N ASP A 41 -2.90 5.89 -10.14
CA ASP A 41 -1.78 5.09 -10.61
C ASP A 41 -1.17 4.27 -9.47
N VAL A 42 -0.45 3.20 -9.83
CA VAL A 42 0.34 2.34 -8.93
C VAL A 42 -0.46 1.92 -7.68
N LEU A 43 -1.64 1.33 -7.89
CA LEU A 43 -2.41 0.78 -6.78
C LEU A 43 -1.70 -0.47 -6.25
N HIS A 44 -1.52 -0.51 -4.95
CA HIS A 44 -0.88 -1.59 -4.22
C HIS A 44 -1.66 -1.87 -2.94
N ALA A 45 -1.89 -3.15 -2.67
CA ALA A 45 -2.41 -3.61 -1.39
C ALA A 45 -1.74 -4.93 -1.00
N THR A 46 -1.43 -5.08 0.27
CA THR A 46 -0.95 -6.34 0.86
C THR A 46 -1.51 -6.53 2.25
N THR A 47 -1.78 -7.78 2.60
CA THR A 47 -2.13 -8.19 3.95
C THR A 47 -1.30 -9.40 4.32
N VAL A 48 -0.57 -9.31 5.42
CA VAL A 48 0.35 -10.32 5.92
C VAL A 48 0.02 -10.64 7.37
N GLY A 49 -0.34 -11.90 7.64
CA GLY A 49 -0.56 -12.43 8.98
C GLY A 49 0.49 -13.49 9.27
N ILE A 50 1.39 -13.23 10.21
CA ILE A 50 2.46 -14.15 10.57
C ILE A 50 2.81 -14.06 12.05
N GLY A 51 2.89 -15.22 12.71
CA GLY A 51 3.22 -15.30 14.14
C GLY A 51 2.22 -14.52 15.00
N SER A 52 2.72 -13.54 15.74
CA SER A 52 1.94 -12.68 16.63
C SER A 52 1.56 -11.32 16.02
N ARG A 53 1.70 -11.15 14.70
CA ARG A 53 1.42 -9.88 14.01
C ARG A 53 0.59 -10.12 12.75
N SER A 54 -0.40 -9.25 12.56
CA SER A 54 -1.10 -9.05 11.30
C SER A 54 -0.86 -7.59 10.89
N SER A 55 -0.50 -7.39 9.64
CA SER A 55 -0.20 -6.08 9.04
C SER A 55 -0.85 -6.01 7.67
N SER A 56 -1.53 -4.90 7.41
CA SER A 56 -2.05 -4.57 6.09
C SER A 56 -1.62 -3.18 5.69
N GLU A 57 -1.38 -3.00 4.40
CA GLU A 57 -1.15 -1.69 3.80
C GLU A 57 -1.82 -1.57 2.44
N ALA A 58 -2.24 -0.35 2.12
CA ALA A 58 -2.73 0.00 0.81
C ALA A 58 -2.18 1.37 0.41
N SER A 59 -1.69 1.50 -0.82
CA SER A 59 -1.18 2.76 -1.36
C SER A 59 -1.53 2.95 -2.82
N LEU A 60 -1.49 4.21 -3.26
CA LEU A 60 -1.60 4.60 -4.66
C LEU A 60 -0.96 5.97 -4.92
N ALA A 61 -0.70 6.24 -6.19
CA ALA A 61 -0.16 7.48 -6.72
C ALA A 61 -1.21 8.26 -7.52
N ASP A 62 -0.98 9.57 -7.66
CA ASP A 62 -1.67 10.46 -8.60
C ASP A 62 -3.20 10.29 -8.61
N LEU A 63 -3.82 10.40 -7.43
CA LEU A 63 -5.26 10.38 -7.29
C LEU A 63 -5.87 11.59 -8.01
N SER A 64 -6.85 11.33 -8.87
CA SER A 64 -7.80 12.34 -9.33
C SER A 64 -9.22 11.81 -9.16
N LEU A 65 -9.97 12.40 -8.24
CA LEU A 65 -11.35 12.08 -7.92
C LEU A 65 -12.23 13.28 -8.23
N ASN A 66 -13.35 13.04 -8.92
CA ASN A 66 -14.37 14.04 -9.21
C ASN A 66 -15.74 13.44 -8.90
N ALA A 67 -16.45 13.99 -7.93
CA ALA A 67 -17.78 13.54 -7.56
C ALA A 67 -18.67 14.73 -7.16
N ALA A 68 -19.86 14.82 -7.76
CA ALA A 68 -20.83 15.90 -7.53
C ALA A 68 -20.23 17.32 -7.64
N GLY A 69 -19.28 17.54 -8.55
CA GLY A 69 -18.59 18.82 -8.74
C GLY A 69 -17.49 19.11 -7.71
N ASN A 70 -17.21 18.20 -6.78
CA ASN A 70 -16.05 18.28 -5.89
C ASN A 70 -14.89 17.50 -6.50
N SER A 71 -13.75 18.17 -6.68
CA SER A 71 -12.50 17.55 -7.11
C SER A 71 -11.59 17.29 -5.90
N VAL A 72 -11.05 16.09 -5.77
CA VAL A 72 -10.07 15.71 -4.75
C VAL A 72 -8.86 15.11 -5.45
N THR A 73 -7.68 15.65 -5.19
CA THR A 73 -6.42 15.15 -5.77
C THR A 73 -5.38 14.93 -4.68
N ALA A 74 -4.50 13.97 -4.89
CA ALA A 74 -3.31 13.78 -4.05
C ALA A 74 -2.23 13.05 -4.84
N ASP A 75 -0.98 13.39 -4.58
CA ASP A 75 0.18 12.82 -5.27
C ASP A 75 0.47 11.39 -4.81
N PHE A 76 0.20 11.12 -3.53
CA PHE A 76 0.37 9.81 -2.93
C PHE A 76 -0.55 9.65 -1.74
N LEU A 77 -1.07 8.44 -1.56
CA LEU A 77 -1.76 8.03 -0.34
C LEU A 77 -1.26 6.66 0.08
N MET A 78 -1.10 6.47 1.38
CA MET A 78 -0.88 5.18 2.00
C MET A 78 -1.67 5.09 3.29
N SER A 79 -2.23 3.92 3.59
CA SER A 79 -2.69 3.55 4.92
C SER A 79 -2.01 2.26 5.37
N ARG A 80 -1.76 2.18 6.68
CA ARG A 80 -1.21 1.00 7.36
C ARG A 80 -2.06 0.68 8.57
N ALA A 81 -2.36 -0.60 8.73
CA ALA A 81 -3.16 -1.15 9.81
C ALA A 81 -2.43 -2.36 10.39
N THR A 82 -2.16 -2.35 11.69
CA THR A 82 -1.40 -3.42 12.34
C THR A 82 -2.13 -3.90 13.58
N ALA A 83 -2.25 -5.21 13.74
CA ALA A 83 -2.76 -5.86 14.93
C ALA A 83 -1.71 -6.84 15.48
N MET A 84 -1.46 -6.83 16.79
CA MET A 84 -0.40 -7.61 17.41
C MET A 84 -0.88 -8.35 18.66
N CYS A 85 -0.24 -9.47 18.96
CA CYS A 85 -0.38 -10.20 20.21
C CYS A 85 0.89 -10.03 21.05
N SER A 86 0.73 -9.55 22.28
CA SER A 86 1.79 -9.50 23.29
C SER A 86 1.30 -10.14 24.59
N SER A 87 1.92 -11.24 25.00
CA SER A 87 1.55 -11.97 26.23
C SER A 87 0.05 -12.31 26.33
N GLY A 88 -0.57 -12.69 25.20
CA GLY A 88 -2.00 -13.01 25.12
C GLY A 88 -2.94 -11.81 25.10
N GLN A 89 -2.42 -10.57 25.13
CA GLN A 89 -3.18 -9.34 24.94
C GLN A 89 -3.06 -8.88 23.49
N ALA A 90 -4.19 -8.52 22.90
CA ALA A 90 -4.24 -7.98 21.55
C ALA A 90 -4.13 -6.46 21.56
N SER A 91 -3.29 -5.92 20.68
CA SER A 91 -3.20 -4.49 20.39
C SER A 91 -3.46 -4.22 18.92
N ALA A 92 -3.90 -3.00 18.59
CA ALA A 92 -4.02 -2.54 17.23
C ALA A 92 -3.58 -1.08 17.10
N SER A 93 -3.00 -0.74 15.96
CA SER A 93 -2.54 0.61 15.61
C SER A 93 -2.75 0.89 14.12
N GLY A 94 -2.95 2.17 13.80
CA GLY A 94 -3.20 2.61 12.44
C GLY A 94 -2.47 3.91 12.13
N SER A 95 -2.12 4.11 10.86
CA SER A 95 -1.56 5.36 10.36
C SER A 95 -1.84 5.55 8.87
N SER A 96 -1.76 6.80 8.41
CA SER A 96 -1.82 7.11 6.99
C SER A 96 -0.81 8.21 6.63
N GLU A 97 -0.32 8.16 5.40
CA GLU A 97 0.50 9.20 4.79
C GLU A 97 -0.19 9.72 3.54
N ILE A 98 -0.26 11.04 3.38
CA ILE A 98 -0.90 11.69 2.23
C ILE A 98 -0.04 12.86 1.78
N ALA A 99 0.41 12.81 0.52
CA ALA A 99 1.21 13.87 -0.09
C ALA A 99 0.35 14.74 -1.00
N ALA A 100 0.52 16.07 -0.88
CA ALA A 100 -0.09 17.08 -1.74
C ALA A 100 -1.63 16.95 -1.92
N LEU A 101 -2.35 16.69 -0.82
CA LEU A 101 -3.81 16.68 -0.85
C LEU A 101 -4.37 18.05 -1.23
N ALA A 102 -5.24 18.10 -2.24
CA ALA A 102 -5.99 19.28 -2.60
C ALA A 102 -7.48 18.96 -2.82
N VAL A 103 -8.34 19.90 -2.45
CA VAL A 103 -9.78 19.83 -2.60
C VAL A 103 -10.23 21.09 -3.33
N ASN A 104 -10.93 20.93 -4.46
CA ASN A 104 -11.37 22.02 -5.33
C ASN A 104 -10.23 23.00 -5.69
N GLY A 105 -9.04 22.45 -5.94
CA GLY A 105 -7.82 23.20 -6.27
C GLY A 105 -7.13 23.89 -5.08
N GLN A 106 -7.66 23.76 -3.86
CA GLN A 106 -7.06 24.31 -2.65
C GLN A 106 -6.31 23.23 -1.89
N SER A 107 -5.04 23.52 -1.53
CA SER A 107 -4.23 22.60 -0.71
C SER A 107 -4.88 22.41 0.67
N VAL A 108 -4.92 21.17 1.12
CA VAL A 108 -5.37 20.79 2.46
C VAL A 108 -4.17 20.45 3.32
N VAL A 109 -4.10 21.02 4.53
CA VAL A 109 -3.11 20.63 5.52
C VAL A 109 -3.58 19.35 6.21
N VAL A 110 -2.81 18.27 6.05
CA VAL A 110 -3.06 16.99 6.71
C VAL A 110 -2.41 17.01 8.10
N SER A 111 -3.22 16.78 9.12
CA SER A 111 -2.78 16.72 10.51
C SER A 111 -2.21 15.36 10.87
N THR A 112 -1.52 15.27 12.01
CA THR A 112 -1.03 14.01 12.56
C THR A 112 -2.09 13.24 13.37
N ALA A 113 -3.23 13.87 13.68
CA ALA A 113 -4.31 13.24 14.42
C ALA A 113 -5.16 12.35 13.50
N PRO A 114 -5.71 11.22 14.00
CA PRO A 114 -6.68 10.44 13.24
C PRO A 114 -8.01 11.18 13.10
N ASN A 115 -8.79 10.80 12.09
CA ASN A 115 -10.17 11.25 11.85
C ASN A 115 -10.28 12.78 11.65
N GLN A 116 -9.42 13.36 10.82
CA GLN A 116 -9.57 14.76 10.42
C GLN A 116 -10.69 14.88 9.38
N HIS A 117 -11.60 15.84 9.57
CA HIS A 117 -12.74 16.05 8.68
C HIS A 117 -12.62 17.36 7.89
N ILE A 118 -12.96 17.30 6.59
CA ILE A 118 -13.09 18.46 5.70
C ILE A 118 -14.50 18.46 5.11
N ALA A 119 -15.25 19.52 5.38
CA ALA A 119 -16.57 19.70 4.79
C ALA A 119 -16.48 20.03 3.30
N LEU A 120 -17.35 19.42 2.50
CA LEU A 120 -17.49 19.69 1.07
C LEU A 120 -18.72 20.56 0.80
N PRO A 121 -18.65 21.44 -0.21
CA PRO A 121 -19.83 22.04 -0.82
C PRO A 121 -20.92 21.00 -1.12
N GLY A 122 -22.17 21.34 -0.80
CA GLY A 122 -23.32 20.44 -0.99
C GLY A 122 -23.54 19.44 0.16
N GLY A 123 -22.83 19.58 1.28
CA GLY A 123 -23.07 18.77 2.49
C GLY A 123 -22.33 17.44 2.53
N GLY A 124 -21.32 17.26 1.66
CA GLY A 124 -20.41 16.12 1.74
C GLY A 124 -19.31 16.30 2.79
N ASN A 125 -18.55 15.24 3.04
CA ASN A 125 -17.41 15.23 3.95
C ASN A 125 -16.27 14.38 3.40
N ILE A 126 -15.04 14.79 3.65
CA ILE A 126 -13.85 13.95 3.51
C ILE A 126 -13.33 13.66 4.92
N ALA A 127 -13.23 12.39 5.28
CA ALA A 127 -12.44 11.96 6.44
C ALA A 127 -11.02 11.60 5.97
N ILE A 128 -10.02 12.13 6.66
CA ILE A 128 -8.59 11.95 6.42
C ILE A 128 -8.02 11.16 7.60
N ASN A 129 -7.17 10.16 7.31
CA ASN A 129 -6.64 9.26 8.33
C ASN A 129 -7.78 8.68 9.19
N GLU A 130 -8.84 8.20 8.55
CA GLU A 130 -9.99 7.65 9.26
C GLU A 130 -9.59 6.33 9.90
N GLN A 131 -9.62 6.26 11.23
CA GLN A 131 -9.24 5.09 12.00
C GLN A 131 -10.40 4.63 12.87
N GLN A 132 -10.73 3.35 12.72
CA GLN A 132 -11.69 2.65 13.57
C GLN A 132 -10.98 1.49 14.24
N ILE A 133 -10.82 1.56 15.56
CA ILE A 133 -10.10 0.57 16.36
C ILE A 133 -11.09 -0.10 17.32
N SER A 134 -11.06 -1.44 17.37
CA SER A 134 -11.78 -2.25 18.35
C SER A 134 -10.80 -3.15 19.10
N GLN A 135 -10.88 -3.19 20.42
CA GLN A 135 -9.99 -4.00 21.25
C GLN A 135 -10.77 -4.61 22.40
N ASN A 136 -10.62 -5.92 22.60
CA ASN A 136 -11.23 -6.66 23.69
C ASN A 136 -10.31 -7.79 24.15
N GLY A 137 -9.44 -7.48 25.13
CA GLY A 137 -8.56 -8.45 25.79
C GLY A 137 -7.67 -9.21 24.80
N ASN A 138 -8.13 -10.36 24.35
CA ASN A 138 -7.41 -11.23 23.42
C ASN A 138 -7.68 -10.94 21.93
N SER A 139 -8.54 -9.99 21.57
CA SER A 139 -8.84 -9.68 20.17
C SER A 139 -8.71 -8.19 19.90
N ALA A 140 -8.14 -7.82 18.75
CA ALA A 140 -8.05 -6.44 18.30
C ALA A 140 -8.26 -6.36 16.79
N SER A 141 -8.91 -5.28 16.33
CA SER A 141 -9.02 -4.95 14.92
C SER A 141 -8.87 -3.46 14.70
N VAL A 142 -8.41 -3.11 13.51
CA VAL A 142 -8.25 -1.74 13.05
C VAL A 142 -8.54 -1.66 11.56
N THR A 143 -9.33 -0.67 11.17
CA THR A 143 -9.48 -0.22 9.79
C THR A 143 -8.92 1.18 9.68
N VAL A 144 -8.07 1.40 8.69
CA VAL A 144 -7.54 2.72 8.34
C VAL A 144 -7.85 3.05 6.90
N ASN A 145 -8.50 4.19 6.66
CA ASN A 145 -8.67 4.76 5.33
C ASN A 145 -7.82 6.02 5.24
N ALA A 146 -6.94 6.12 4.23
CA ALA A 146 -6.21 7.37 4.01
C ALA A 146 -7.19 8.49 3.68
N LEU A 147 -8.15 8.25 2.77
CA LEU A 147 -9.29 9.12 2.51
C LEU A 147 -10.60 8.33 2.45
N HIS A 148 -11.65 8.92 3.01
CA HIS A 148 -13.02 8.47 2.85
C HIS A 148 -13.90 9.67 2.49
N VAL A 149 -14.39 9.69 1.25
CA VAL A 149 -15.21 10.76 0.69
C VAL A 149 -16.67 10.33 0.67
N VAL A 150 -17.51 11.04 1.42
CA VAL A 150 -18.95 10.78 1.50
C VAL A 150 -19.70 12.01 1.00
N ILE A 151 -20.50 11.82 -0.06
CA ILE A 151 -21.44 12.81 -0.57
C ILE A 151 -22.83 12.15 -0.50
N PRO A 152 -23.68 12.53 0.47
CA PRO A 152 -24.94 11.86 0.73
C PRO A 152 -25.81 11.67 -0.53
N GLY A 153 -26.23 10.44 -0.77
CA GLY A 153 -27.07 10.08 -1.93
C GLY A 153 -26.35 10.04 -3.28
N VAL A 154 -25.05 10.37 -3.33
CA VAL A 154 -24.28 10.45 -4.59
C VAL A 154 -23.08 9.51 -4.59
N ALA A 155 -22.19 9.63 -3.61
CA ALA A 155 -20.91 8.94 -3.60
C ALA A 155 -20.47 8.53 -2.19
N ASP A 156 -19.88 7.34 -2.09
CA ASP A 156 -19.16 6.83 -0.94
C ASP A 156 -17.88 6.16 -1.48
N ILE A 157 -16.74 6.80 -1.28
CA ILE A 157 -15.47 6.43 -1.91
C ILE A 157 -14.40 6.29 -0.84
N VAL A 158 -13.81 5.10 -0.75
CA VAL A 158 -12.76 4.74 0.20
C VAL A 158 -11.45 4.51 -0.57
N VAL A 159 -10.45 5.34 -0.26
CA VAL A 159 -9.15 5.38 -0.92
C VAL A 159 -8.06 4.91 0.05
N ALA A 160 -7.20 4.00 -0.43
CA ALA A 160 -6.16 3.35 0.36
C ALA A 160 -6.70 2.89 1.73
N SER A 161 -7.46 1.78 1.70
CA SER A 161 -8.02 1.15 2.91
C SER A 161 -7.16 -0.04 3.32
N ALA A 162 -6.77 -0.09 4.59
CA ALA A 162 -6.07 -1.21 5.19
C ALA A 162 -6.87 -1.69 6.40
N HIS A 163 -7.11 -3.00 6.46
CA HIS A 163 -7.75 -3.64 7.61
C HIS A 163 -6.82 -4.69 8.19
N SER A 164 -6.68 -4.71 9.51
CA SER A 164 -5.95 -5.76 10.22
C SER A 164 -6.69 -6.13 11.48
N ASP A 165 -6.76 -7.42 11.76
CA ASP A 165 -7.28 -7.98 12.98
C ASP A 165 -6.42 -9.14 13.48
N ILE A 166 -6.55 -9.44 14.78
CA ILE A 166 -5.86 -10.55 15.41
C ILE A 166 -6.68 -11.08 16.59
N SER A 167 -6.62 -12.39 16.80
CA SER A 167 -7.10 -13.05 18.01
C SER A 167 -5.97 -13.85 18.65
N CYS A 168 -5.55 -13.44 19.83
CA CYS A 168 -4.51 -14.06 20.64
C CYS A 168 -5.06 -15.31 21.34
N GLN A 169 -4.92 -16.44 20.65
CA GLN A 169 -4.97 -17.76 21.28
C GLN A 169 -3.52 -18.16 21.63
N GLY A 170 -3.32 -19.03 22.64
CA GLY A 170 -1.98 -19.39 23.14
C GLY A 170 -0.95 -19.67 22.03
N GLN A 171 0.29 -19.27 22.28
CA GLN A 171 1.39 -19.15 21.30
C GLN A 171 1.44 -20.31 20.29
N SER A 172 0.97 -20.07 19.07
CA SER A 172 1.19 -20.96 17.94
C SER A 172 2.67 -20.96 17.57
N GLY A 173 3.22 -22.16 17.33
CA GLY A 173 4.64 -22.34 17.03
C GLY A 173 5.07 -21.49 15.84
N CYS A 174 6.12 -20.70 16.03
CA CYS A 174 6.70 -19.90 14.99
C CYS A 174 7.44 -20.80 13.98
N THR A 175 6.97 -20.88 12.73
CA THR A 175 7.69 -21.61 11.68
C THR A 175 8.58 -20.64 10.91
N SER A 176 9.89 -20.91 10.85
CA SER A 176 10.89 -20.04 10.21
C SER A 176 10.87 -20.05 8.67
N ALA A 177 9.85 -20.66 8.06
CA ALA A 177 9.79 -20.89 6.61
C ALA A 177 9.18 -19.73 5.81
N ASN A 178 8.47 -18.81 6.48
CA ASN A 178 7.86 -17.65 5.84
C ASN A 178 8.74 -16.41 6.07
N ASP A 179 8.87 -15.56 5.08
CA ASP A 179 9.54 -14.26 5.19
C ASP A 179 8.95 -13.40 4.08
N PHE A 180 8.46 -12.21 4.42
CA PHE A 180 7.86 -11.29 3.46
C PHE A 180 8.44 -9.90 3.62
N VAL A 181 8.45 -9.16 2.51
CA VAL A 181 8.59 -7.71 2.49
C VAL A 181 7.45 -7.14 1.68
N THR A 182 6.87 -6.06 2.18
CA THR A 182 5.86 -5.28 1.49
C THR A 182 6.30 -3.82 1.45
N GLY A 183 5.78 -3.05 0.51
CA GLY A 183 5.96 -1.62 0.55
C GLY A 183 5.39 -0.91 -0.66
N GLY A 184 5.06 0.36 -0.44
CA GLY A 184 4.68 1.30 -1.49
C GLY A 184 5.25 2.67 -1.18
N GLY A 185 5.44 3.48 -2.21
CA GLY A 185 6.05 4.79 -2.02
C GLY A 185 6.51 5.40 -3.32
N TRP A 186 7.41 6.38 -3.20
CA TRP A 186 8.06 6.98 -4.34
C TRP A 186 9.51 7.36 -4.08
N ILE A 187 10.29 7.38 -5.15
CA ILE A 187 11.67 7.86 -5.20
C ILE A 187 11.81 8.93 -6.28
N THR A 188 12.89 9.70 -6.21
CA THR A 188 13.26 10.72 -7.22
C THR A 188 14.59 10.43 -7.91
N GLY A 189 15.33 9.41 -7.45
CA GLY A 189 16.57 8.94 -8.09
C GLY A 189 16.30 8.11 -9.35
N THR A 190 15.71 8.75 -10.35
CA THR A 190 15.30 8.14 -11.62
C THR A 190 16.09 8.71 -12.80
N PRO A 191 16.26 7.97 -13.91
CA PRO A 191 16.87 8.51 -15.12
C PRO A 191 16.11 9.70 -15.71
N SER A 192 14.79 9.79 -15.49
CA SER A 192 13.97 10.91 -15.96
C SER A 192 14.07 12.16 -15.07
N SER A 193 14.68 12.03 -13.88
CA SER A 193 14.67 13.02 -12.79
C SER A 193 13.27 13.37 -12.24
N ALA A 194 12.22 12.68 -12.69
CA ALA A 194 10.88 12.83 -12.16
C ALA A 194 10.62 11.85 -11.00
N ARG A 195 9.50 12.06 -10.31
CA ARG A 195 8.99 11.10 -9.34
C ARG A 195 8.70 9.76 -10.02
N ALA A 196 9.12 8.67 -9.39
CA ALA A 196 8.62 7.35 -9.70
C ALA A 196 7.95 6.71 -8.50
N ASN A 197 6.71 6.27 -8.70
CA ASN A 197 5.91 5.58 -7.69
C ASN A 197 6.03 4.08 -7.89
N PHE A 198 5.97 3.33 -6.78
CA PHE A 198 6.01 1.88 -6.81
C PHE A 198 5.12 1.25 -5.74
N GLY A 199 4.75 0.00 -6.01
CA GLY A 199 4.19 -0.93 -5.05
C GLY A 199 4.84 -2.29 -5.25
N VAL A 200 5.31 -2.89 -4.16
CA VAL A 200 6.12 -4.10 -4.20
C VAL A 200 5.72 -5.05 -3.07
N GLY A 201 5.71 -6.34 -3.40
CA GLY A 201 5.65 -7.41 -2.42
C GLY A 201 6.62 -8.51 -2.83
N GLY A 202 7.28 -9.14 -1.88
CA GLY A 202 8.16 -10.28 -2.11
C GLY A 202 8.19 -11.20 -0.90
N GLY A 203 8.32 -12.50 -1.11
CA GLY A 203 8.46 -13.44 0.00
C GLY A 203 8.39 -14.91 -0.38
N THR A 204 8.47 -15.75 0.64
CA THR A 204 8.18 -17.18 0.57
C THR A 204 6.90 -17.50 1.35
N LYS A 205 5.84 -17.89 0.64
CA LYS A 205 4.56 -18.35 1.19
C LYS A 205 4.51 -19.88 1.08
N ASN A 206 4.61 -20.59 2.20
CA ASN A 206 4.57 -22.06 2.24
C ASN A 206 5.59 -22.71 1.28
N GLY A 207 6.82 -22.16 1.24
CA GLY A 207 7.90 -22.63 0.38
C GLY A 207 7.80 -22.24 -1.10
N SER A 208 6.75 -21.51 -1.51
CA SER A 208 6.60 -20.97 -2.86
C SER A 208 6.88 -19.47 -2.88
N LEU A 209 7.44 -18.97 -3.97
CA LEU A 209 7.66 -17.53 -4.16
C LEU A 209 6.32 -16.79 -4.25
N TRP A 210 6.26 -15.62 -3.65
CA TRP A 210 5.10 -14.74 -3.61
C TRP A 210 5.54 -13.30 -3.83
N GLY A 211 4.67 -12.50 -4.44
CA GLY A 211 4.91 -11.07 -4.60
C GLY A 211 4.33 -10.49 -5.87
N HIS A 212 4.64 -9.22 -6.09
CA HIS A 212 4.30 -8.44 -7.27
C HIS A 212 5.19 -7.20 -7.36
N LEU A 213 5.13 -6.55 -8.52
CA LEU A 213 5.70 -5.24 -8.76
C LEU A 213 4.74 -4.41 -9.61
N VAL A 214 4.48 -3.19 -9.20
CA VAL A 214 3.97 -2.12 -10.06
C VAL A 214 4.87 -0.90 -9.89
N TYR A 215 5.25 -0.26 -10.98
CA TYR A 215 6.14 0.90 -10.97
C TYR A 215 5.84 1.81 -12.15
N ILE A 216 5.80 3.11 -11.92
CA ILE A 216 5.68 4.14 -12.96
C ILE A 216 6.71 5.22 -12.68
N ASP A 217 7.57 5.49 -13.65
CA ASP A 217 8.35 6.73 -13.71
C ASP A 217 7.55 7.76 -14.53
N HIS A 218 7.15 8.84 -13.88
CA HIS A 218 6.24 9.85 -14.45
C HIS A 218 6.96 10.86 -15.37
N GLY A 219 8.28 10.75 -15.52
CA GLY A 219 9.05 11.66 -16.37
C GLY A 219 9.01 11.30 -17.86
N PRO A 220 9.42 12.22 -18.74
CA PRO A 220 9.50 11.95 -20.18
C PRO A 220 10.36 10.71 -20.49
N GLY A 221 9.75 9.71 -21.11
CA GLY A 221 10.43 8.44 -21.43
C GLY A 221 10.59 7.48 -20.24
N GLY A 222 10.04 7.81 -19.07
CA GLY A 222 9.96 6.91 -17.92
C GLY A 222 9.12 5.67 -18.24
N PRO A 223 9.52 4.47 -17.77
CA PRO A 223 8.76 3.25 -18.02
C PRO A 223 7.57 3.10 -17.09
N THR A 224 6.53 2.44 -17.59
CA THR A 224 5.60 1.69 -16.75
C THR A 224 6.06 0.24 -16.66
N VAL A 225 5.99 -0.36 -15.47
CA VAL A 225 6.46 -1.72 -15.22
C VAL A 225 5.42 -2.47 -14.41
N LYS A 226 5.01 -3.63 -14.92
CA LYS A 226 4.17 -4.59 -14.21
C LYS A 226 4.90 -5.91 -14.09
N GLY A 227 5.14 -6.36 -12.86
CA GLY A 227 5.62 -7.71 -12.60
C GLY A 227 4.61 -8.76 -13.04
N THR A 228 5.08 -9.76 -13.78
CA THR A 228 4.28 -10.90 -14.25
C THR A 228 4.59 -12.19 -13.48
N GLY A 229 5.61 -12.17 -12.62
CA GLY A 229 5.95 -13.28 -11.72
C GLY A 229 7.15 -12.94 -10.85
N VAL A 230 7.35 -13.72 -9.79
CA VAL A 230 8.55 -13.68 -8.92
C VAL A 230 9.38 -14.93 -9.20
N THR A 231 10.67 -14.76 -9.46
CA THR A 231 11.60 -15.85 -9.81
C THR A 231 12.70 -16.04 -8.77
N ALA A 232 12.97 -15.05 -7.94
CA ALA A 232 13.86 -15.18 -6.79
C ALA A 232 13.42 -14.28 -5.63
N TYR A 233 13.68 -14.75 -4.42
CA TYR A 233 13.53 -14.00 -3.18
C TYR A 233 14.66 -14.38 -2.22
N SER A 234 15.33 -13.40 -1.62
CA SER A 234 16.30 -13.68 -0.57
C SER A 234 16.46 -12.54 0.43
N ALA A 235 16.79 -12.88 1.67
CA ALA A 235 17.28 -11.94 2.66
C ALA A 235 18.78 -11.71 2.46
N THR A 236 19.15 -10.52 1.99
CA THR A 236 20.56 -10.15 1.78
C THR A 236 21.21 -9.68 3.07
N ASN A 237 20.43 -9.11 4.00
CA ASN A 237 20.83 -8.85 5.39
C ASN A 237 19.58 -8.73 6.30
N ALA A 238 19.77 -8.22 7.53
CA ALA A 238 18.69 -8.09 8.51
C ALA A 238 17.55 -7.14 8.07
N THR A 239 17.87 -6.09 7.32
CA THR A 239 16.95 -5.01 6.91
C THR A 239 16.68 -5.00 5.40
N THR A 240 17.36 -5.81 4.60
CA THR A 240 17.23 -5.79 3.14
C THR A 240 16.70 -7.11 2.58
N ARG A 241 15.84 -7.00 1.57
CA ARG A 241 15.34 -8.12 0.76
C ARG A 241 15.61 -7.87 -0.71
N HIS A 242 15.95 -8.95 -1.40
CA HIS A 242 16.17 -8.99 -2.83
C HIS A 242 15.06 -9.77 -3.51
N ILE A 243 14.53 -9.24 -4.61
CA ILE A 243 13.43 -9.83 -5.38
C ILE A 243 13.82 -9.80 -6.86
N GLU A 244 13.68 -10.91 -7.55
CA GLU A 244 13.76 -10.96 -9.02
C GLU A 244 12.45 -11.45 -9.61
N GLY A 245 12.17 -11.08 -10.85
CA GLY A 245 11.00 -11.60 -11.54
C GLY A 245 10.92 -11.24 -13.01
N THR A 246 9.84 -11.68 -13.64
CA THR A 246 9.49 -11.32 -15.02
C THR A 246 8.58 -10.10 -15.03
N ALA A 247 8.65 -9.29 -16.08
CA ALA A 247 7.84 -8.07 -16.20
C ALA A 247 7.38 -7.77 -17.63
N GLU A 248 6.30 -7.00 -17.68
CA GLU A 248 5.95 -6.15 -18.81
C GLU A 248 6.51 -4.74 -18.58
N VAL A 249 7.17 -4.18 -19.61
CA VAL A 249 7.63 -2.79 -19.62
C VAL A 249 6.90 -2.07 -20.74
N ASN A 250 6.19 -0.98 -20.42
CA ASN A 250 5.35 -0.24 -21.36
C ASN A 250 4.34 -1.14 -22.10
N GLY A 251 3.74 -2.08 -21.36
CA GLY A 251 2.77 -3.05 -21.88
C GLY A 251 3.36 -4.15 -22.79
N LYS A 252 4.69 -4.26 -22.89
CA LYS A 252 5.36 -5.32 -23.66
C LYS A 252 6.01 -6.31 -22.71
N GLY A 253 5.70 -7.60 -22.87
CA GLY A 253 6.34 -8.68 -22.10
C GLY A 253 7.77 -9.01 -22.56
N GLY A 254 8.42 -9.92 -21.84
CA GLY A 254 9.76 -10.42 -22.17
C GLY A 254 10.90 -9.72 -21.42
N PHE A 255 10.58 -8.92 -20.41
CA PHE A 255 11.57 -8.26 -19.55
C PHE A 255 11.70 -8.99 -18.21
N THR A 256 12.79 -8.72 -17.51
CA THR A 256 12.96 -9.11 -16.11
C THR A 256 13.26 -7.88 -15.26
N TYR A 257 12.96 -8.00 -13.97
CA TYR A 257 13.30 -7.00 -12.97
C TYR A 257 14.14 -7.64 -11.85
N SER A 258 14.94 -6.80 -11.21
CA SER A 258 15.64 -7.09 -9.96
C SER A 258 15.46 -5.90 -9.04
N ILE A 259 15.04 -6.15 -7.81
CA ILE A 259 14.72 -5.15 -6.80
C ILE A 259 15.49 -5.44 -5.53
N ASP A 260 16.06 -4.39 -4.95
CA ASP A 260 16.48 -4.37 -3.55
C ASP A 260 15.61 -3.38 -2.79
N VAL A 261 15.01 -3.82 -1.69
CA VAL A 261 14.27 -2.97 -0.74
C VAL A 261 14.90 -3.11 0.64
N ALA A 262 15.01 -1.98 1.35
CA ALA A 262 15.47 -1.99 2.73
C ALA A 262 14.52 -1.23 3.65
N ASP A 263 14.18 -1.87 4.76
CA ASP A 263 13.39 -1.37 5.89
C ASP A 263 14.35 -0.95 7.01
N TYR A 264 14.48 0.36 7.22
CA TYR A 264 15.33 0.95 8.26
C TYR A 264 14.52 1.47 9.46
N GLY A 265 13.25 1.08 9.57
CA GLY A 265 12.33 1.43 10.65
C GLY A 265 11.45 2.66 10.35
N GLU A 266 10.41 2.81 11.16
CA GLU A 266 9.38 3.82 10.96
C GLU A 266 9.71 5.20 11.55
N PRO A 267 9.36 6.31 10.85
CA PRO A 267 8.71 6.34 9.54
C PRO A 267 9.69 6.02 8.38
N GLY A 268 9.19 5.36 7.33
CA GLY A 268 10.00 4.96 6.18
C GLY A 268 10.50 6.12 5.31
N VAL A 269 9.82 7.28 5.33
CA VAL A 269 10.23 8.46 4.56
C VAL A 269 11.63 8.94 4.94
N ASN A 270 12.46 9.19 3.92
CA ASN A 270 13.88 9.53 4.01
C ASN A 270 14.76 8.49 4.73
N ASN A 271 14.24 7.30 4.99
CA ASN A 271 14.94 6.25 5.72
C ASN A 271 15.01 4.97 4.89
N ASP A 272 13.85 4.37 4.59
CA ASP A 272 13.72 3.18 3.75
C ASP A 272 14.23 3.43 2.34
N THR A 273 14.64 2.36 1.66
CA THR A 273 15.19 2.46 0.30
C THR A 273 14.54 1.48 -0.67
N PHE A 274 14.46 1.92 -1.92
CA PHE A 274 14.01 1.12 -3.05
C PHE A 274 15.02 1.25 -4.19
N ALA A 275 15.37 0.14 -4.82
CA ALA A 275 16.18 0.09 -6.02
C ALA A 275 15.57 -0.89 -7.02
N LEU A 276 15.41 -0.47 -8.27
CA LEU A 276 14.91 -1.27 -9.39
C LEU A 276 15.95 -1.29 -10.51
N LYS A 277 16.19 -2.48 -11.06
CA LYS A 277 16.92 -2.70 -12.31
C LYS A 277 16.06 -3.51 -13.26
N LEU A 278 16.01 -3.11 -14.52
CA LEU A 278 15.31 -3.83 -15.60
C LEU A 278 16.31 -4.39 -16.61
N SER A 279 15.94 -5.49 -17.25
CA SER A 279 16.80 -6.14 -18.28
C SER A 279 17.08 -5.28 -19.51
N ASN A 280 16.31 -4.20 -19.73
CA ASN A 280 16.53 -3.23 -20.81
C ASN A 280 17.54 -2.13 -20.45
N GLY A 281 18.18 -2.19 -19.28
CA GLY A 281 19.18 -1.23 -18.82
C GLY A 281 18.62 -0.04 -18.02
N TYR A 282 17.30 0.07 -17.87
CA TYR A 282 16.72 1.05 -16.95
C TYR A 282 17.07 0.69 -15.49
N SER A 283 17.48 1.70 -14.71
CA SER A 283 17.76 1.55 -13.29
C SER A 283 17.34 2.83 -12.56
N ALA A 284 16.65 2.66 -11.43
CA ALA A 284 16.27 3.76 -10.53
C ALA A 284 16.45 3.32 -9.09
N SER A 285 16.93 4.21 -8.22
CA SER A 285 17.11 3.88 -6.81
C SER A 285 17.17 5.14 -5.94
N GLY A 286 16.74 5.03 -4.70
CA GLY A 286 16.92 6.09 -3.73
C GLY A 286 16.24 5.81 -2.40
N PRO A 287 16.44 6.71 -1.41
CA PRO A 287 15.59 6.72 -0.23
C PRO A 287 14.16 7.09 -0.62
N LEU A 288 13.19 6.57 0.12
CA LEU A 288 11.79 6.92 -0.08
C LEU A 288 11.59 8.41 0.19
N GLN A 289 10.90 9.10 -0.71
CA GLN A 289 10.44 10.47 -0.49
C GLN A 289 9.03 10.51 0.09
N GLY A 290 8.40 9.33 0.19
CA GLY A 290 7.36 8.96 1.13
C GLY A 290 6.86 7.54 0.84
N GLY A 291 5.96 7.05 1.70
CA GLY A 291 5.63 5.63 1.79
C GLY A 291 6.52 4.87 2.77
N ASN A 292 6.49 3.53 2.70
CA ASN A 292 7.09 2.64 3.69
C ASN A 292 7.49 1.29 3.08
N ILE A 293 8.56 0.68 3.59
CA ILE A 293 8.89 -0.74 3.43
C ILE A 293 8.70 -1.43 4.79
N GLU A 294 8.10 -2.61 4.81
CA GLU A 294 7.95 -3.39 6.04
C GLU A 294 8.41 -4.83 5.82
N ILE A 295 9.32 -5.30 6.66
CA ILE A 295 9.74 -6.70 6.69
C ILE A 295 8.93 -7.48 7.74
N HIS A 296 8.26 -8.53 7.28
CA HIS A 296 7.43 -9.41 8.09
C HIS A 296 8.17 -10.72 8.36
N LYS A 297 8.66 -10.87 9.59
CA LYS A 297 9.36 -12.08 10.04
C LYS A 297 8.48 -12.90 10.98
N PRO A 298 8.56 -14.24 10.92
CA PRO A 298 7.73 -15.10 11.74
C PRO A 298 7.89 -14.89 13.24
N CYS A 299 9.11 -14.61 13.71
CA CYS A 299 9.45 -14.59 15.14
C CYS A 299 10.10 -13.26 15.59
N ALA A 300 9.69 -12.14 15.01
CA ALA A 300 10.16 -10.80 15.40
C ALA A 300 9.23 -10.14 16.41
#